data_AF-A0A8K0CXU0-F1
#
_entry.id   AF-A0A8K0CXU0-F1
#
_cell.length_a   1.000
_cell.length_b   1.000
_cell.length_c   1.000
_cell.angle_alpha   90.00
_cell.angle_beta   90.00
_cell.angle_gamma   90.00
#
_symmetry.space_group_name_H-M   'P 1'
#
loop_
_entity.id
_entity.type
_entity.pdbx_description
1 polymer ?
#
loop_
_entity_poly.entity_id
_entity_poly.type
_entity_poly.pdbx_seq_one_letter_code
_entity_poly.pdbx_strand_id
1 'polypeptide(L)'
;MTDVQTEKGLVQKPSTIAKYNSVKSFLDVSDQKASYATTVRRRDIICYRKVVVELTNTAVPNAHIAYQSMTGKTMSITQFREEIANKIFDKREVYEML
;
A
#
# COMPACT_ATOMS: atom_id res chain seq x y z
N MET A 1 -12.80 1.36 31.04
CA MET A 1 -13.62 1.48 29.82
C MET A 1 -13.14 2.69 29.03
N THR A 2 -13.41 2.74 27.74
CA THR A 2 -13.07 3.84 26.83
C THR A 2 -14.22 4.04 25.85
N ASP A 3 -14.58 5.30 25.61
CA ASP A 3 -15.57 5.66 24.61
C ASP A 3 -15.01 5.50 23.20
N VAL A 4 -15.71 4.73 22.39
CA VAL A 4 -15.36 4.49 20.98
C VAL A 4 -16.52 4.97 20.12
N GLN A 5 -16.22 5.89 19.19
CA GLN A 5 -17.19 6.31 18.19
C GLN A 5 -17.44 5.17 17.19
N THR A 6 -18.70 4.86 16.95
CA THR A 6 -19.16 3.90 15.94
C THR A 6 -20.18 4.58 15.04
N GLU A 7 -20.51 3.99 13.89
CA GLU A 7 -21.57 4.52 13.00
C GLU A 7 -22.92 4.71 13.70
N LYS A 8 -23.18 3.93 14.75
CA LYS A 8 -24.41 3.97 15.53
C LYS A 8 -24.34 4.91 16.74
N GLY A 9 -23.22 5.62 16.92
CA GLY A 9 -22.97 6.52 18.05
C GLY A 9 -21.86 6.05 18.99
N LEU A 10 -21.79 6.70 20.15
CA LEU A 10 -20.75 6.49 21.15
C LEU A 10 -21.02 5.20 21.94
N VAL A 11 -20.04 4.28 21.97
CA VAL A 11 -20.15 3.01 22.69
C VAL A 11 -18.96 2.85 23.64
N GLN A 12 -19.23 2.51 24.90
CA GLN A 12 -18.20 2.15 25.88
C GLN A 12 -17.65 0.76 25.58
N LYS A 13 -16.35 0.67 25.31
CA LYS A 13 -15.62 -0.60 25.14
C LYS A 13 -14.55 -0.75 26.21
N PRO A 14 -14.17 -1.98 26.61
CA PRO A 14 -13.00 -2.20 27.45
C PRO A 14 -11.75 -1.61 26.79
N SER A 15 -10.88 -0.98 27.59
CA SER A 15 -9.68 -0.29 27.10
C SER A 15 -8.75 -1.22 26.34
N THR A 16 -8.60 -2.47 26.80
CA THR A 16 -7.83 -3.51 26.13
C THR A 16 -8.37 -3.82 24.72
N ILE A 17 -9.69 -3.91 24.57
CA ILE A 17 -10.34 -4.18 23.28
C ILE A 17 -10.21 -2.98 22.34
N ALA A 18 -10.39 -1.76 22.85
CA ALA A 18 -10.21 -0.54 22.07
C ALA A 18 -8.78 -0.43 21.54
N LYS A 19 -7.79 -0.69 22.40
CA LYS A 19 -6.36 -0.69 22.02
C LYS A 19 -6.04 -1.80 21.01
N TYR A 20 -6.53 -3.01 21.23
CA TYR A 20 -6.34 -4.13 20.29
C TYR A 20 -6.87 -3.77 18.89
N ASN A 21 -8.10 -3.27 18.80
CA ASN A 21 -8.70 -2.92 17.51
C ASN A 21 -7.95 -1.78 16.81
N SER A 22 -7.41 -0.82 17.56
CA SER A 22 -6.61 0.27 17.00
C SER A 22 -5.30 -0.20 16.38
N VAL A 23 -4.72 -1.28 16.89
CA VAL A 23 -3.46 -1.85 16.38
C VAL A 23 -3.73 -2.86 15.27
N LYS A 24 -4.79 -3.67 15.41
CA LYS A 24 -5.14 -4.69 14.41
C LYS A 24 -5.51 -4.07 13.07
N SER A 25 -6.19 -2.92 13.08
CA SER A 25 -6.64 -2.24 11.86
C SER A 25 -5.50 -1.87 10.90
N PHE A 26 -4.26 -1.72 11.38
CA PHE A 26 -3.12 -1.41 10.51
C PHE A 26 -2.86 -2.51 9.47
N LEU A 27 -3.02 -3.78 9.86
CA LEU A 27 -2.85 -4.91 8.94
C LEU A 27 -3.94 -4.90 7.87
N ASP A 28 -5.20 -4.76 8.30
CA ASP A 28 -6.36 -4.73 7.40
C ASP A 28 -6.27 -3.56 6.41
N VAL A 29 -5.83 -2.38 6.86
CA VAL A 29 -5.66 -1.19 6.02
C VAL A 29 -4.50 -1.37 5.02
N SER A 30 -3.42 -2.03 5.43
CA SER A 30 -2.30 -2.36 4.52
C SER A 30 -2.76 -3.30 3.41
N ASP A 31 -3.46 -4.38 3.78
CA ASP A 31 -4.00 -5.37 2.85
C ASP A 31 -5.02 -4.72 1.90
N GLN A 32 -5.88 -3.84 2.41
CA GLN A 32 -6.83 -3.09 1.61
C GLN A 32 -6.12 -2.20 0.58
N LYS A 33 -5.11 -1.43 0.99
CA LYS A 33 -4.30 -0.59 0.08
C LYS A 33 -3.56 -1.39 -0.99
N ALA A 34 -3.08 -2.58 -0.64
CA ALA A 34 -2.47 -3.51 -1.59
C ALA A 34 -3.51 -4.05 -2.59
N SER A 35 -4.70 -4.43 -2.13
CA SER A 35 -5.77 -4.97 -2.99
C SER A 35 -6.23 -4.02 -4.09
N TYR A 36 -6.34 -2.71 -3.81
CA TYR A 36 -6.74 -1.69 -4.79
C TYR A 36 -5.71 -1.51 -5.92
N ALA A 37 -4.46 -1.88 -5.65
CA ALA A 37 -3.33 -1.72 -6.55
C ALA A 37 -2.95 -3.00 -7.30
N THR A 38 -3.55 -4.12 -6.93
CA THR A 38 -3.04 -5.43 -7.37
C THR A 38 -3.24 -5.60 -8.87
N THR A 39 -2.14 -5.85 -9.58
CA THR A 39 -2.12 -6.16 -11.01
C THR A 39 -2.33 -7.65 -11.29
N VAL A 40 -2.52 -8.46 -10.24
CA VAL A 40 -2.79 -9.91 -10.31
C VAL A 40 -4.15 -10.14 -10.99
N ARG A 41 -4.14 -10.21 -12.32
CA ARG A 41 -5.28 -10.65 -13.11
C ARG A 41 -5.14 -12.15 -13.40
N ARG A 42 -6.07 -12.94 -12.83
CA ARG A 42 -6.46 -14.34 -13.17
C ARG A 42 -5.73 -15.54 -12.54
N ARG A 43 -6.46 -16.68 -12.65
CA ARG A 43 -6.34 -18.04 -12.08
C ARG A 43 -5.04 -18.79 -12.37
N ASP A 44 -4.18 -18.30 -13.25
CA ASP A 44 -3.16 -19.12 -13.93
C ASP A 44 -1.72 -18.68 -13.63
N ILE A 45 -1.53 -17.77 -12.65
CA ILE A 45 -0.21 -17.33 -12.22
C ILE A 45 0.41 -18.39 -11.31
N ILE A 46 1.54 -18.96 -11.76
CA ILE A 46 2.35 -19.85 -10.94
C ILE A 46 2.84 -19.08 -9.70
N CYS A 47 2.66 -19.65 -8.51
CA CYS A 47 2.77 -19.01 -7.19
C CYS A 47 3.98 -18.05 -7.04
N TYR A 48 5.16 -18.43 -7.56
CA TYR A 48 6.36 -17.60 -7.44
C TYR A 48 6.25 -16.23 -8.16
N ARG A 49 5.53 -16.15 -9.29
CA ARG A 49 5.30 -14.87 -9.98
C ARG A 49 4.36 -13.98 -9.18
N LYS A 50 3.39 -14.58 -8.48
CA LYS A 50 2.50 -13.85 -7.57
C LYS A 50 3.29 -13.22 -6.42
N VAL A 51 4.26 -13.94 -5.84
CA VAL A 51 5.12 -13.41 -4.78
C VAL A 51 5.87 -12.14 -5.22
N VAL A 52 6.44 -12.13 -6.43
CA VAL A 52 7.14 -10.94 -6.95
C VAL A 52 6.20 -9.74 -7.12
N VAL A 53 4.97 -9.97 -7.61
CA VAL A 53 3.96 -8.90 -7.73
C VAL A 53 3.54 -8.39 -6.34
N GLU A 54 3.30 -9.26 -5.38
CA GLU A 54 2.92 -8.84 -4.02
C GLU A 54 4.07 -8.11 -3.29
N LEU A 55 5.32 -8.45 -3.58
CA LEU A 55 6.48 -7.69 -3.09
C LEU A 55 6.43 -6.24 -3.59
N THR A 56 6.04 -6.01 -4.85
CA THR A 56 5.88 -4.63 -5.36
C THR A 56 4.73 -3.88 -4.69
N ASN A 57 3.64 -4.57 -4.33
CA ASN A 57 2.52 -3.98 -3.58
C ASN A 57 2.94 -3.50 -2.19
N THR A 58 3.97 -4.09 -1.58
CA THR A 58 4.52 -3.65 -0.29
C THR A 58 5.65 -2.63 -0.45
N ALA A 59 6.56 -2.86 -1.39
CA ALA A 59 7.73 -2.02 -1.59
C ALA A 59 7.38 -0.61 -2.08
N VAL A 60 6.44 -0.49 -3.02
CA VAL A 60 6.10 0.81 -3.63
C VAL A 60 5.44 1.78 -2.63
N PRO A 61 4.42 1.39 -1.83
CA PRO A 61 3.90 2.28 -0.78
C PRO A 61 4.94 2.66 0.27
N ASN A 62 5.82 1.74 0.67
CA ASN A 62 6.89 2.04 1.62
C ASN A 62 7.90 3.05 1.05
N ALA A 63 8.27 2.90 -0.22
CA ALA A 63 9.11 3.86 -0.92
C ALA A 63 8.43 5.23 -1.07
N HIS A 64 7.11 5.26 -1.28
CA HIS A 64 6.31 6.48 -1.31
C HIS A 64 6.35 7.21 0.04
N ILE A 65 6.13 6.51 1.14
CA ILE A 65 6.22 7.08 2.50
C ILE A 65 7.63 7.64 2.76
N ALA A 66 8.68 6.88 2.42
CA ALA A 66 10.06 7.33 2.57
C ALA A 66 10.35 8.59 1.73
N TYR A 67 9.90 8.63 0.47
CA TYR A 67 10.04 9.79 -0.41
C TYR A 67 9.40 11.04 0.19
N GLN A 68 8.16 10.93 0.67
CA GLN A 68 7.46 12.07 1.28
C GLN A 68 8.15 12.53 2.56
N SER A 69 8.62 11.58 3.37
CA SER A 69 9.34 11.87 4.61
C SER A 69 10.68 12.58 4.37
N MET A 70 11.42 12.20 3.33
CA MET A 70 12.73 12.76 3.03
C MET A 70 12.68 14.08 2.27
N THR A 71 11.71 14.24 1.36
CA THR A 71 11.62 15.41 0.48
C THR A 71 10.68 16.49 1.00
N GLY A 72 9.81 16.16 1.96
CA GLY A 72 8.73 17.04 2.43
C GLY A 72 7.65 17.31 1.38
N LYS A 73 7.74 16.71 0.19
CA LYS A 73 6.79 16.92 -0.91
C LYS A 73 5.60 15.99 -0.76
N THR A 74 4.41 16.55 -0.92
CA THR A 74 3.17 15.78 -1.00
C THR A 74 2.95 15.34 -2.45
N MET A 75 2.72 14.04 -2.64
CA MET A 75 2.44 13.43 -3.93
C MET A 75 1.46 12.28 -3.68
N SER A 76 0.47 12.11 -4.56
CA SER A 76 -0.42 10.94 -4.44
C SER A 76 0.32 9.65 -4.77
N ILE A 77 -0.11 8.53 -4.18
CA ILE A 77 0.50 7.22 -4.48
C ILE A 77 0.33 6.81 -5.95
N THR A 78 -0.74 7.27 -6.61
CA THR A 78 -0.98 7.06 -8.04
C THR A 78 0.06 7.77 -8.89
N GLN A 79 0.25 9.08 -8.66
CA GLN A 79 1.29 9.85 -9.35
C GLN A 79 2.68 9.27 -9.10
N PHE A 80 2.97 8.83 -7.88
CA PHE A 80 4.24 8.20 -7.56
C PHE A 80 4.48 6.90 -8.36
N ARG A 81 3.43 6.10 -8.56
CA ARG A 81 3.49 4.89 -9.40
C ARG A 81 3.68 5.22 -10.87
N GLU A 82 3.00 6.24 -11.38
CA GLU A 82 3.15 6.72 -12.76
C GLU A 82 4.58 7.20 -13.02
N GLU A 83 5.15 7.99 -12.11
CA GLU A 83 6.55 8.45 -12.18
C GLU A 83 7.55 7.28 -12.17
N ILE A 84 7.32 6.28 -11.31
CA ILE A 84 8.15 5.06 -11.31
C ILE A 84 8.03 4.33 -12.65
N ALA A 85 6.81 4.14 -13.15
CA ALA A 85 6.58 3.46 -14.42
C ALA A 85 7.30 4.21 -15.54
N ASN A 86 7.04 5.51 -15.69
CA ASN A 86 7.66 6.37 -16.69
C ASN A 86 9.19 6.24 -16.64
N LYS A 87 9.82 6.36 -15.47
CA LYS A 87 11.28 6.22 -15.35
C LYS A 87 11.84 4.83 -15.66
N ILE A 88 11.06 3.78 -15.46
CA ILE A 88 11.45 2.40 -15.84
C ILE A 88 11.33 2.20 -17.36
N PHE A 89 10.30 2.77 -17.99
CA PHE A 89 10.08 2.66 -19.43
C PHE A 89 11.01 3.58 -20.23
N ASP A 90 11.28 4.79 -19.75
CA ASP A 90 12.16 5.79 -20.40
C ASP A 90 13.62 5.30 -20.47
N LYS A 91 14.05 4.47 -19.50
CA LYS A 91 15.36 3.80 -19.54
C LYS A 91 15.45 2.64 -20.53
N ARG A 92 14.33 2.12 -21.05
CA ARG A 92 14.36 0.99 -22.00
C ARG A 92 14.74 1.40 -23.42
N GLU A 93 14.47 2.64 -23.84
CA GLU A 93 14.94 3.13 -25.14
C GLU A 93 16.47 3.21 -25.23
N VAL A 94 17.16 3.37 -24.09
CA VAL A 94 18.63 3.43 -24.05
C VAL A 94 19.28 2.05 -24.28
N TYR A 95 18.58 0.95 -24.01
CA TYR A 95 19.11 -0.42 -24.20
C TYR A 95 18.78 -1.05 -25.55
N GLU A 96 17.81 -0.51 -26.32
CA GLU A 96 17.58 -0.91 -27.72
C GLU A 96 18.48 -0.15 -28.72
N MET A 97 19.27 0.81 -28.25
CA MET A 97 20.29 1.54 -29.02
C MET A 97 21.73 1.03 -28.79
N LEU A 98 21.89 -0.10 -28.11
CA LEU A 98 23.15 -0.84 -27.92
C LEU A 98 23.03 -2.24 -28.55
#